data_AF-A0A354Z718-F1
#
_entry.id   AF-A0A354Z718-F1
#
_cell.length_a   1.000
_cell.length_b   1.000
_cell.length_c   1.000
_cell.angle_alpha   90.00
_cell.angle_beta   90.00
_cell.angle_gamma   90.00
#
_symmetry.space_group_name_H-M   'P 1'
#
loop_
_entity.id
_entity.type
_entity.pdbx_description
1 polymer ?
#
loop_
_entity_poly.entity_id
_entity_poly.type
_entity_poly.pdbx_seq_one_letter_code
_entity_poly.pdbx_strand_id
1 'polypeptide(L)'
;RLVGAEADQTTLFDIHDDRPRPLSATSYSRVLLKTTERSGRYDWTIGEARWTGDLKPHRLGPIALQPGDLNTGLINLALVRDALHLDDQASTLDYRLVDEGRIRDYSYRFEANETVAVAGRPYSARRLIRGDAQRRQIAWVVADLPVPARIVDEREGKPGFDFRLLKVE
;
A
#
# COMPACT_ATOMS: atom_id res chain seq x y z
N ARG A 1 -29.36 -10.24 -7.81
CA ARG A 1 -28.23 -10.80 -7.05
C ARG A 1 -26.96 -10.46 -7.84
N LEU A 2 -26.31 -9.33 -7.53
CA LEU A 2 -25.04 -8.98 -8.17
C LEU A 2 -23.96 -9.91 -7.63
N VAL A 3 -23.23 -10.57 -8.52
CA VAL A 3 -22.11 -11.42 -8.15
C VAL A 3 -20.97 -10.50 -7.68
N GLY A 4 -20.56 -10.68 -6.43
CA GLY A 4 -19.52 -9.85 -5.80
C GLY A 4 -18.13 -10.11 -6.37
N ALA A 5 -17.24 -9.16 -6.15
CA ALA A 5 -15.80 -9.35 -6.28
C ALA A 5 -15.22 -9.57 -4.88
N GLU A 6 -14.29 -10.52 -4.78
CA GLU A 6 -13.53 -10.82 -3.57
C GLU A 6 -12.04 -10.72 -3.91
N ALA A 7 -11.25 -10.20 -2.97
CA ALA A 7 -9.81 -10.15 -3.11
C ALA A 7 -9.16 -10.24 -1.74
N ASP A 8 -8.17 -11.13 -1.62
CA ASP A 8 -7.34 -11.31 -0.45
C ASP A 8 -5.89 -11.11 -0.83
N GLN A 9 -5.14 -10.46 0.05
CA GLN A 9 -3.70 -10.30 -0.09
C GLN A 9 -3.04 -10.57 1.25
N THR A 10 -2.04 -11.45 1.26
CA THR A 10 -1.21 -11.73 2.42
C THR A 10 0.23 -11.34 2.10
N THR A 11 0.94 -10.80 3.08
CA THR A 11 2.38 -10.53 2.97
C THR A 11 3.07 -10.98 4.23
N LEU A 12 4.04 -11.88 4.08
CA LEU A 12 4.99 -12.18 5.13
C LEU A 12 6.15 -11.19 4.99
N PHE A 13 6.56 -10.59 6.10
CA PHE A 13 7.62 -9.59 6.13
C PHE A 13 8.45 -9.73 7.40
N ASP A 14 9.67 -9.19 7.38
CA ASP A 14 10.47 -8.93 8.57
C ASP A 14 10.72 -7.41 8.72
N ILE A 15 11.26 -7.03 9.87
CA ILE A 15 11.79 -5.69 10.10
C ILE A 15 13.31 -5.76 9.98
N HIS A 16 13.87 -4.95 9.09
CA HIS A 16 15.29 -4.80 8.87
C HIS A 16 15.65 -3.32 8.93
N ASP A 17 16.56 -2.93 9.83
CA ASP A 17 16.93 -1.54 10.10
C ASP A 17 15.71 -0.63 10.35
N ASP A 18 14.79 -1.07 11.21
CA ASP A 18 13.51 -0.41 11.50
C ASP A 18 12.60 -0.22 10.27
N ARG A 19 12.83 -1.02 9.21
CA ARG A 19 12.01 -1.01 8.00
C ARG A 19 11.36 -2.34 7.67
N PRO A 20 10.04 -2.35 7.37
CA PRO A 20 9.42 -3.55 6.86
C PRO A 20 9.98 -3.84 5.47
N ARG A 21 10.33 -5.09 5.21
CA ARG A 21 10.63 -5.56 3.86
C ARG A 21 9.89 -6.88 3.60
N PRO A 22 9.32 -7.08 2.41
CA PRO A 22 8.56 -8.28 2.10
C PRO A 22 9.48 -9.50 2.01
N LEU A 23 9.02 -10.67 2.48
CA LEU A 23 9.68 -11.97 2.31
C LEU A 23 8.90 -12.83 1.30
N SER A 24 7.58 -12.80 1.41
CA SER A 24 6.67 -13.40 0.42
C SER A 24 5.34 -12.65 0.38
N ALA A 25 4.63 -12.79 -0.73
CA ALA A 25 3.29 -12.25 -0.89
C ALA A 25 2.42 -13.22 -1.67
N THR A 26 1.16 -13.35 -1.28
CA THR A 26 0.14 -14.07 -2.04
C THR A 26 -1.04 -13.15 -2.28
N SER A 27 -1.62 -13.22 -3.47
CA SER A 27 -2.88 -12.55 -3.79
C SER A 27 -3.85 -13.50 -4.45
N TYR A 28 -5.09 -13.48 -3.97
CA TYR A 28 -6.22 -14.21 -4.48
C TYR A 28 -7.29 -13.20 -4.89
N SER A 29 -7.93 -13.42 -6.03
CA SER A 29 -9.12 -12.65 -6.38
C SER A 29 -10.11 -13.49 -7.14
N ARG A 30 -11.39 -13.21 -6.90
CA ARG A 30 -12.51 -13.84 -7.60
C ARG A 30 -13.44 -12.75 -8.13
N VAL A 31 -13.63 -12.75 -9.44
CA VAL A 31 -14.60 -11.89 -10.12
C VAL A 31 -15.48 -12.78 -10.98
N LEU A 32 -16.77 -12.81 -10.67
CA LEU A 32 -17.72 -13.73 -11.30
C LEU A 32 -17.29 -15.20 -11.11
N LEU A 33 -16.94 -15.86 -12.20
CA LEU A 33 -16.45 -17.24 -12.25
C LEU A 33 -14.93 -17.32 -12.38
N LYS A 34 -14.25 -16.19 -12.62
CA LYS A 34 -12.81 -16.16 -12.80
C LYS A 34 -12.12 -16.02 -11.45
N THR A 35 -11.24 -16.97 -11.17
CA THR A 35 -10.33 -16.94 -10.03
C THR A 35 -8.92 -16.61 -10.53
N THR A 36 -8.14 -15.88 -9.75
CA THR A 36 -6.76 -15.53 -10.06
C THR A 36 -5.95 -15.67 -8.78
N GLU A 37 -4.85 -16.42 -8.85
CA GLU A 37 -3.92 -16.62 -7.75
C GLU A 37 -2.50 -16.25 -8.18
N ARG A 38 -1.78 -15.52 -7.33
CA ARG A 38 -0.42 -15.07 -7.59
C ARG A 38 0.41 -15.23 -6.33
N SER A 39 1.65 -15.67 -6.51
CA SER A 39 2.62 -15.77 -5.43
C SER A 39 3.90 -15.04 -5.81
N GLY A 40 4.49 -14.33 -4.85
CA GLY A 40 5.76 -13.62 -4.97
C GLY A 40 6.70 -14.01 -3.85
N ARG A 41 7.99 -14.13 -4.16
CA ARG A 41 9.08 -14.35 -3.20
C ARG A 41 10.13 -13.27 -3.38
N TYR A 42 10.61 -12.74 -2.26
CA TYR A 42 11.61 -11.68 -2.17
C TYR A 42 12.84 -12.27 -1.49
N ASP A 43 13.87 -12.58 -2.27
CA ASP A 43 15.12 -13.12 -1.75
C ASP A 43 16.13 -11.97 -1.59
N TRP A 44 16.20 -11.43 -0.38
CA TRP A 44 17.13 -10.35 -0.03
C TRP A 44 18.59 -10.80 0.04
N THR A 45 18.86 -12.11 0.15
CA THR A 45 20.24 -12.63 0.15
C THR A 45 20.78 -12.63 -1.27
N ILE A 46 19.95 -13.00 -2.25
CA ILE A 46 20.29 -12.99 -3.67
C ILE A 46 20.07 -11.59 -4.29
N GLY A 47 19.18 -10.77 -3.70
CA GLY A 47 18.85 -9.44 -4.21
C GLY A 47 17.80 -9.46 -5.32
N GLU A 48 16.89 -10.44 -5.34
CA GLU A 48 15.90 -10.59 -6.41
C GLU A 48 14.51 -11.00 -5.91
N ALA A 49 13.47 -10.50 -6.58
CA ALA A 49 12.10 -10.97 -6.44
C ALA A 49 11.62 -11.73 -7.68
N ARG A 50 10.83 -12.79 -7.45
CA ARG A 50 10.24 -13.64 -8.50
C ARG A 50 8.79 -13.96 -8.17
N TRP A 51 8.00 -14.23 -9.21
CA TRP A 51 6.58 -14.54 -9.07
C TRP A 51 6.19 -15.81 -9.82
N THR A 52 5.07 -16.39 -9.40
CA THR A 52 4.39 -17.53 -10.03
C THR A 52 2.88 -17.28 -10.05
N GLY A 53 2.13 -18.17 -10.73
CA GLY A 53 0.68 -18.12 -10.82
C GLY A 53 0.18 -17.31 -12.02
N ASP A 54 -1.01 -16.73 -11.88
CA ASP A 54 -1.77 -16.05 -12.93
C ASP A 54 -1.21 -14.67 -13.29
N LEU A 55 0.01 -14.67 -13.83
CA LEU A 55 0.75 -13.53 -14.34
C LEU A 55 1.18 -13.79 -15.78
N LYS A 56 1.38 -12.70 -16.55
CA LYS A 56 1.98 -12.81 -17.89
C LYS A 56 3.41 -13.34 -17.76
N PRO A 57 3.93 -14.15 -18.71
CA PRO A 57 5.26 -14.75 -18.59
C PRO A 57 6.39 -13.74 -18.29
N HIS A 58 6.35 -12.55 -18.89
CA HIS A 58 7.34 -11.49 -18.65
C HIS A 58 7.26 -10.84 -17.24
N ARG A 59 6.28 -11.22 -16.40
CA ARG A 59 6.12 -10.74 -15.02
C ARG A 59 6.53 -11.76 -13.97
N LEU A 60 7.06 -12.91 -14.36
CA LEU A 60 7.51 -13.93 -13.41
C LEU A 60 8.85 -13.57 -12.76
N GLY A 61 9.49 -12.48 -13.19
CA GLY A 61 10.78 -12.02 -12.70
C GLY A 61 11.97 -12.65 -13.44
N PRO A 62 13.20 -12.49 -12.91
CA PRO A 62 13.52 -11.76 -11.68
C PRO A 62 13.40 -10.24 -11.82
N ILE A 63 13.13 -9.58 -10.69
CA ILE A 63 13.33 -8.13 -10.53
C ILE A 63 14.40 -7.92 -9.47
N ALA A 64 15.42 -7.13 -9.80
CA ALA A 64 16.47 -6.74 -8.86
C ALA A 64 15.88 -5.89 -7.72
N LEU A 65 16.13 -6.33 -6.49
CA LEU A 65 15.72 -5.66 -5.27
C LEU A 65 16.72 -4.57 -4.89
N GLN A 66 16.19 -3.51 -4.28
CA GLN A 66 16.92 -2.40 -3.70
C GLN A 66 16.55 -2.26 -2.22
N PRO A 67 17.48 -1.80 -1.37
CA PRO A 67 17.15 -1.47 0.02
C PRO A 67 15.94 -0.55 0.09
N GLY A 68 14.95 -0.92 0.90
CA GLY A 68 13.71 -0.17 1.06
C GLY A 68 12.60 -0.51 0.06
N ASP A 69 12.79 -1.48 -0.86
CA ASP A 69 11.67 -1.94 -1.68
C ASP A 69 10.55 -2.53 -0.82
N LEU A 70 9.32 -2.15 -1.17
CA LEU A 70 8.09 -2.62 -0.55
C LEU A 70 7.26 -3.40 -1.56
N ASN A 71 6.21 -4.07 -1.09
CA ASN A 71 5.10 -4.50 -1.94
C ASN A 71 3.84 -3.71 -1.59
N THR A 72 2.74 -3.93 -2.31
CA THR A 72 1.49 -3.19 -2.07
C THR A 72 0.88 -3.47 -0.69
N GLY A 73 1.21 -4.58 -0.04
CA GLY A 73 0.72 -4.87 1.32
C GLY A 73 1.41 -4.01 2.39
N LEU A 74 2.70 -3.73 2.22
CA LEU A 74 3.51 -3.06 3.25
C LEU A 74 3.51 -1.53 3.17
N ILE A 75 3.06 -0.95 2.05
CA ILE A 75 3.03 0.51 1.90
C ILE A 75 2.24 1.21 3.01
N ASN A 76 1.17 0.59 3.51
CA ASN A 76 0.35 1.17 4.57
C ASN A 76 1.12 1.27 5.90
N LEU A 77 1.93 0.26 6.22
CA LEU A 77 2.77 0.25 7.42
C LEU A 77 3.90 1.27 7.30
N ALA A 78 4.53 1.33 6.12
CA ALA A 78 5.59 2.30 5.84
C ALA A 78 5.08 3.75 5.94
N LEU A 79 3.88 4.03 5.40
CA LEU A 79 3.24 5.34 5.51
C LEU A 79 3.04 5.77 6.96
N VAL A 80 2.52 4.89 7.83
CA VAL A 80 2.31 5.22 9.24
C VAL A 80 3.65 5.54 9.92
N ARG A 81 4.67 4.70 9.69
CA ARG A 81 6.00 4.92 10.26
C ARG A 81 6.58 6.26 9.82
N ASP A 82 6.61 6.52 8.52
CA ASP A 82 7.38 7.65 7.97
C ASP A 82 6.63 8.97 8.07
N ALA A 83 5.30 8.96 7.96
CA ALA A 83 4.51 10.20 7.98
C ALA A 83 4.65 10.97 9.28
N LEU A 84 4.81 10.29 10.41
CA LEU A 84 4.95 10.94 11.72
C LEU A 84 6.30 11.63 11.90
N HIS A 85 7.30 11.25 11.10
CA HIS A 85 8.63 11.86 11.07
C HIS A 85 8.80 12.89 9.95
N LEU A 86 7.76 13.08 9.13
CA LEU A 86 7.80 14.01 8.02
C LEU A 86 7.66 15.45 8.52
N ASP A 87 8.57 16.32 8.10
CA ASP A 87 8.46 17.75 8.39
C ASP A 87 7.23 18.36 7.70
N ASP A 88 6.63 19.37 8.34
CA ASP A 88 5.41 20.03 7.85
C ASP A 88 5.66 20.93 6.61
N GLN A 89 6.91 21.05 6.14
CA GLN A 89 7.27 21.82 4.94
C GLN A 89 7.34 20.93 3.70
N ALA A 90 6.27 20.93 2.89
CA ALA A 90 6.18 20.39 1.51
C ALA A 90 6.93 19.06 1.24
N SER A 91 7.08 18.22 2.27
CA SER A 91 7.95 17.06 2.21
C SER A 91 7.23 15.88 1.55
N THR A 92 8.01 15.05 0.86
CA THR A 92 7.53 13.85 0.18
C THR A 92 8.04 12.59 0.87
N LEU A 93 7.23 11.54 0.78
CA LEU A 93 7.60 10.17 1.12
C LEU A 93 7.62 9.35 -0.17
N ASP A 94 8.81 8.93 -0.55
CA ASP A 94 9.05 8.24 -1.81
C ASP A 94 9.32 6.75 -1.55
N TYR A 95 8.62 5.89 -2.29
CA TYR A 95 8.67 4.44 -2.13
C TYR A 95 8.78 3.77 -3.49
N ARG A 96 9.66 2.77 -3.57
CA ARG A 96 9.73 1.84 -4.70
C ARG A 96 8.98 0.56 -4.33
N LEU A 97 7.92 0.26 -5.06
CA LEU A 97 7.14 -0.96 -4.87
C LEU A 97 7.53 -1.98 -5.93
N VAL A 98 8.01 -3.12 -5.48
CA VAL A 98 8.27 -4.30 -6.30
C VAL A 98 7.16 -5.29 -6.02
N ASP A 99 6.26 -5.51 -6.97
CA ASP A 99 5.10 -6.37 -6.75
C ASP A 99 4.47 -6.84 -8.07
N GLU A 100 3.93 -8.06 -8.08
CA GLU A 100 3.35 -8.74 -9.24
C GLU A 100 4.17 -8.60 -10.55
N GLY A 101 5.50 -8.70 -10.45
CA GLY A 101 6.41 -8.59 -11.60
C GLY A 101 6.50 -7.19 -12.18
N ARG A 102 6.28 -6.16 -11.36
CA ARG A 102 6.42 -4.76 -11.75
C ARG A 102 7.12 -3.95 -10.67
N ILE A 103 7.74 -2.86 -11.12
CA ILE A 103 8.19 -1.76 -10.27
C ILE A 103 7.16 -0.63 -10.39
N ARG A 104 6.80 -0.02 -9.25
CA ARG A 104 5.93 1.15 -9.17
C ARG A 104 6.52 2.15 -8.18
N ASP A 105 6.77 3.36 -8.63
CA ASP A 105 7.27 4.43 -7.76
C ASP A 105 6.11 5.25 -7.23
N TYR A 106 6.00 5.36 -5.90
CA TYR A 106 4.96 6.10 -5.21
C TYR A 106 5.58 7.27 -4.45
N SER A 107 5.11 8.48 -4.75
CA SER A 107 5.46 9.69 -4.01
C SER A 107 4.22 10.23 -3.32
N TYR A 108 4.25 10.27 -1.98
CA TYR A 108 3.19 10.84 -1.16
C TYR A 108 3.64 12.19 -0.64
N ARG A 109 2.89 13.24 -0.97
CA ARG A 109 3.13 14.59 -0.46
C ARG A 109 2.22 14.90 0.71
N PHE A 110 2.78 15.46 1.78
CA PHE A 110 1.97 16.06 2.84
C PHE A 110 1.32 17.35 2.38
N GLU A 111 0.03 17.50 2.66
CA GLU A 111 -0.73 18.72 2.34
C GLU A 111 -1.10 19.51 3.59
N ALA A 112 -1.74 18.85 4.56
CA ALA A 112 -2.19 19.49 5.80
C ALA A 112 -2.54 18.44 6.85
N ASN A 113 -2.78 18.89 8.08
CA ASN A 113 -3.49 18.11 9.07
C ASN A 113 -5.01 18.29 8.90
N GLU A 114 -5.76 17.21 9.01
CA GLU A 114 -7.22 17.18 8.91
C GLU A 114 -7.82 16.33 10.03
N THR A 115 -8.94 16.75 10.60
CA THR A 115 -9.68 15.96 11.59
C THR A 115 -10.45 14.83 10.91
N VAL A 116 -10.20 13.58 11.32
CA VAL A 116 -10.92 12.38 10.88
C VAL A 116 -11.60 11.68 12.06
N ALA A 117 -12.72 11.00 11.82
CA ALA A 117 -13.40 10.20 12.83
C ALA A 117 -13.01 8.72 12.72
N VAL A 118 -12.51 8.14 13.81
CA VAL A 118 -12.24 6.69 13.95
C VAL A 118 -13.06 6.17 15.13
N ALA A 119 -13.91 5.15 14.89
CA ALA A 119 -14.85 4.63 15.89
C ALA A 119 -15.70 5.73 16.58
N GLY A 120 -16.08 6.78 15.84
CA GLY A 120 -16.86 7.91 16.35
C GLY A 120 -16.06 8.94 17.17
N ARG A 121 -14.76 8.74 17.37
CA ARG A 121 -13.88 9.71 18.05
C ARG A 121 -13.08 10.53 17.04
N PRO A 122 -12.94 11.86 17.23
CA PRO A 122 -12.15 12.70 16.33
C PRO A 122 -10.64 12.54 16.62
N TYR A 123 -9.84 12.50 15.56
CA TYR A 123 -8.38 12.47 15.61
C TYR A 123 -7.80 13.45 14.60
N SER A 124 -6.67 14.08 14.94
CA SER A 124 -5.87 14.84 13.98
C SER A 124 -5.07 13.85 13.11
N ALA A 125 -5.19 13.96 11.79
CA ALA A 125 -4.49 13.10 10.84
C ALA A 125 -3.65 13.91 9.87
N ARG A 126 -2.43 13.43 9.58
CA ARG A 126 -1.62 13.91 8.46
C ARG A 126 -2.24 13.43 7.16
N ARG A 127 -2.63 14.38 6.30
CA ARG A 127 -3.22 14.10 4.99
C ARG A 127 -2.13 14.03 3.93
N LEU A 128 -1.94 12.85 3.36
CA LEU A 128 -0.94 12.54 2.35
C LEU A 128 -1.59 12.26 1.00
N ILE A 129 -1.05 12.81 -0.08
CA ILE A 129 -1.57 12.62 -1.44
C ILE A 129 -0.51 11.98 -2.33
N ARG A 130 -0.88 10.91 -3.02
CA ARG A 130 -0.11 10.34 -4.14
C ARG A 130 -0.89 10.55 -5.44
N GLY A 131 -0.24 11.12 -6.45
CA GLY A 131 -0.84 11.39 -7.78
C GLY A 131 -1.28 12.84 -7.96
N ASP A 132 -2.24 13.06 -8.84
CA ASP A 132 -2.66 14.39 -9.30
C ASP A 132 -4.19 14.57 -9.31
N ALA A 133 -4.65 15.68 -9.90
CA ALA A 133 -6.07 16.01 -9.98
C ALA A 133 -6.89 15.02 -10.84
N GLN A 134 -6.27 14.32 -11.80
CA GLN A 134 -6.94 13.32 -12.62
C GLN A 134 -7.09 12.01 -11.86
N ARG A 135 -6.03 11.58 -11.18
CA ARG A 135 -6.04 10.37 -10.35
C ARG A 135 -5.13 10.54 -9.15
N ARG A 136 -5.72 10.47 -7.96
CA ARG A 136 -4.98 10.51 -6.70
C ARG A 136 -5.47 9.48 -5.71
N GLN A 137 -4.58 9.11 -4.81
CA GLN A 137 -4.91 8.43 -3.58
C GLN A 137 -4.59 9.36 -2.43
N ILE A 138 -5.52 9.48 -1.49
CA ILE A 138 -5.36 10.28 -0.28
C ILE A 138 -5.35 9.32 0.90
N ALA A 139 -4.34 9.42 1.76
CA ALA A 139 -4.23 8.65 2.99
C ALA A 139 -4.21 9.60 4.20
N TRP A 140 -5.00 9.28 5.22
CA TRP A 140 -5.03 10.00 6.49
C TRP A 140 -4.32 9.16 7.54
N VAL A 141 -3.15 9.62 7.98
CA VAL A 141 -2.34 8.93 9.00
C VAL A 141 -2.55 9.61 10.35
N VAL A 142 -3.00 8.85 11.34
CA VAL A 142 -3.15 9.29 12.73
C VAL A 142 -2.04 8.67 13.55
N ALA A 143 -1.49 9.43 14.50
CA ALA A 143 -0.51 8.90 15.46
C ALA A 143 -1.09 7.69 16.22
N ASP A 144 -0.23 6.74 16.57
CA ASP A 144 -0.56 5.54 17.36
C ASP A 144 -1.54 4.54 16.72
N LEU A 145 -1.98 4.74 15.46
CA LEU A 145 -2.73 3.75 14.70
C LEU A 145 -1.79 2.89 13.84
N PRO A 146 -2.00 1.56 13.73
CA PRO A 146 -1.08 0.67 13.02
C PRO A 146 -1.17 0.77 11.49
N VAL A 147 -2.23 1.40 10.98
CA VAL A 147 -2.50 1.61 9.55
C VAL A 147 -3.15 3.00 9.37
N PRO A 148 -3.18 3.56 8.15
CA PRO A 148 -3.91 4.79 7.90
C PRO A 148 -5.38 4.68 8.36
N ALA A 149 -5.88 5.72 9.02
CA ALA A 149 -7.25 5.78 9.51
C ALA A 149 -8.27 5.76 8.37
N ARG A 150 -7.89 6.31 7.21
CA ARG A 150 -8.69 6.35 5.99
C ARG A 150 -7.80 6.35 4.76
N ILE A 151 -8.24 5.70 3.68
CA ILE A 151 -7.62 5.78 2.37
C ILE A 151 -8.73 5.96 1.33
N VAL A 152 -8.60 6.99 0.49
CA VAL A 152 -9.55 7.24 -0.60
C VAL A 152 -8.80 7.29 -1.92
N ASP A 153 -9.24 6.51 -2.89
CA ASP A 153 -8.88 6.71 -4.29
C ASP A 153 -9.87 7.68 -4.92
N GLU A 154 -9.38 8.70 -5.62
CA GLU A 154 -10.19 9.64 -6.38
C GLU A 154 -9.79 9.63 -7.86
N ARG A 155 -10.79 9.77 -8.72
CA ARG A 155 -10.60 9.94 -10.17
C ARG A 155 -11.46 11.11 -10.64
N GLU A 156 -10.84 12.10 -11.26
CA GLU A 156 -11.52 13.30 -11.77
C GLU A 156 -12.41 13.96 -10.70
N GLY A 157 -11.90 14.05 -9.46
CA GLY A 157 -12.62 14.60 -8.31
C GLY A 157 -13.76 13.73 -7.75
N LYS A 158 -13.99 12.53 -8.31
CA LYS A 158 -15.00 11.59 -7.81
C LYS A 158 -14.35 10.50 -6.95
N PRO A 159 -14.87 10.20 -5.75
CA PRO A 159 -14.37 9.11 -4.94
C PRO A 159 -14.65 7.78 -5.63
N GLY A 160 -13.62 6.94 -5.71
CA GLY A 160 -13.68 5.54 -6.10
C GLY A 160 -13.84 4.66 -4.87
N PHE A 161 -12.71 4.14 -4.36
CA PHE A 161 -12.69 3.30 -3.16
C PHE A 161 -12.44 4.16 -1.91
N ASP A 162 -13.15 3.88 -0.80
CA ASP A 162 -13.00 4.53 0.51
C ASP A 162 -12.83 3.45 1.59
N PHE A 163 -11.60 3.26 2.05
CA PHE A 163 -11.27 2.40 3.17
C PHE A 163 -11.27 3.23 4.45
N ARG A 164 -11.96 2.74 5.48
CA ARG A 164 -12.00 3.38 6.81
C ARG A 164 -11.69 2.38 7.88
N LEU A 165 -10.79 2.76 8.79
CA LEU A 165 -10.55 1.99 9.99
C LEU A 165 -11.75 2.16 10.93
N LEU A 166 -12.49 1.08 11.15
CA LEU A 166 -13.67 1.09 12.01
C LEU A 166 -13.33 0.75 13.46
N LYS A 167 -12.45 -0.23 13.66
CA LYS A 167 -11.97 -0.70 14.98
C LYS A 167 -10.59 -1.31 14.87
N VAL A 168 -9.85 -1.27 15.98
CA VAL A 168 -8.66 -2.08 16.25
C VAL A 168 -9.03 -2.95 17.45
N GLU A 169 -8.80 -4.25 17.36
CA GLU A 169 -9.07 -5.22 18.43
C GLU A 169 -7.77 -5.85 18.91
#